data_AF-A0A328PEQ8-F1
#
_entry.id   AF-A0A328PEQ8-F1
#
_cell.length_a   1.000
_cell.length_b   1.000
_cell.length_c   1.000
_cell.angle_alpha   90.00
_cell.angle_beta   90.00
_cell.angle_gamma   90.00
#
_symmetry.space_group_name_H-M   'P 1'
#
loop_
_entity.id
_entity.type
_entity.pdbx_description
1 polymer ?
#
loop_
_entity_poly.entity_id
_entity_poly.type
_entity_poly.pdbx_seq_one_letter_code
_entity_poly.pdbx_strand_id
1 'polypeptide(L)'
;MKLADDLADETTAKIAGASAGILCGFSVGLLVTISSDAPYIFFGIFIGTLLAGKIDNLNHFLAGALFLLVALLGGLPVLEPVTLIVCVLGAFIDEVGHDLCKDKGYLSRIFEYRLILKMGILVLAIIPHFISWIHGIGWYSLIFFLLFELSYEFTGWFDKHLIGYL
;
A
#
# COMPACT_ATOMS: atom_id res chain seq x y z
N MET A 1 -5.77 5.50 4.24
CA MET A 1 -4.70 4.96 5.10
C MET A 1 -3.86 6.07 5.70
N LYS A 2 -3.18 6.93 4.90
CA LYS A 2 -2.36 8.01 5.47
C LYS A 2 -3.09 8.92 6.47
N LEU A 3 -4.26 9.43 6.09
CA LEU A 3 -5.13 10.20 7.00
C LEU A 3 -5.53 9.41 8.26
N ALA A 4 -5.70 8.08 8.14
CA ALA A 4 -6.06 7.25 9.28
C ALA A 4 -4.91 7.11 10.28
N ASP A 5 -3.67 7.13 9.77
CA ASP A 5 -2.43 7.07 10.55
C ASP A 5 -2.13 8.43 11.19
N ASP A 6 -2.17 9.50 10.39
CA ASP A 6 -1.91 10.86 10.85
C ASP A 6 -2.93 11.27 11.95
N LEU A 7 -4.22 10.95 11.79
CA LEU A 7 -5.25 11.19 12.82
C LEU A 7 -5.18 10.21 14.02
N ALA A 8 -4.47 9.08 13.89
CA ALA A 8 -4.28 8.14 15.00
C ALA A 8 -3.29 8.70 16.03
N ASP A 9 -2.26 9.38 15.52
CA ASP A 9 -1.19 9.99 16.31
C ASP A 9 -1.73 11.22 17.08
N GLU A 10 -2.81 11.82 16.59
CA GLU A 10 -3.53 12.89 17.30
C GLU A 10 -4.55 12.34 18.32
N THR A 11 -4.26 12.57 19.61
CA THR A 11 -5.05 12.03 20.73
C THR A 11 -6.54 12.43 20.74
N THR A 12 -6.92 13.53 20.08
CA THR A 12 -8.28 14.06 20.01
C THR A 12 -9.12 13.46 18.86
N ALA A 13 -8.49 12.87 17.84
CA ALA A 13 -9.15 12.48 16.59
C ALA A 13 -9.25 10.96 16.37
N LYS A 14 -9.05 10.14 17.41
CA LYS A 14 -9.05 8.66 17.32
C LYS A 14 -10.26 8.06 16.58
N ILE A 15 -11.46 8.65 16.74
CA ILE A 15 -12.67 8.20 16.05
C ILE A 15 -12.60 8.49 14.54
N ALA A 16 -12.03 9.63 14.16
CA ALA A 16 -11.84 10.01 12.76
C ALA A 16 -10.72 9.17 12.10
N GLY A 17 -9.65 8.84 12.83
CA GLY A 17 -8.63 7.89 12.38
C GLY A 17 -9.22 6.50 12.13
N ALA A 18 -10.01 5.99 13.07
CA ALA A 18 -10.67 4.69 12.92
C ALA A 18 -11.65 4.66 11.73
N SER A 19 -12.45 5.72 11.52
CA SER A 19 -13.39 5.78 10.39
C SER A 19 -12.67 5.85 9.04
N ALA A 20 -11.57 6.59 8.96
CA ALA A 20 -10.70 6.63 7.77
C ALA A 20 -10.05 5.26 7.50
N GLY A 21 -9.63 4.53 8.54
CA GLY A 21 -9.11 3.17 8.44
C GLY A 21 -10.15 2.18 7.92
N ILE A 22 -11.38 2.24 8.45
CA ILE A 22 -12.52 1.43 7.98
C ILE A 22 -12.85 1.73 6.52
N LEU A 23 -13.00 3.00 6.15
CA LEU A 23 -13.26 3.37 4.75
C LEU A 23 -12.16 2.89 3.81
N CYS A 24 -10.90 2.97 4.25
CA CYS A 24 -9.76 2.51 3.49
C CYS A 24 -9.77 0.99 3.29
N GLY A 25 -9.91 0.23 4.39
CA GLY A 25 -9.95 -1.23 4.36
C GLY A 25 -11.09 -1.75 3.50
N PHE A 26 -12.29 -1.15 3.62
CA PHE A 26 -13.44 -1.48 2.79
C PHE A 26 -13.21 -1.17 1.30
N SER A 27 -12.70 0.01 0.98
CA SER A 27 -12.48 0.43 -0.41
C SER A 27 -11.42 -0.44 -1.10
N VAL A 28 -10.30 -0.71 -0.43
CA VAL A 28 -9.26 -1.59 -0.97
C VAL A 28 -9.77 -3.03 -1.07
N GLY A 29 -10.52 -3.51 -0.06
CA GLY A 29 -11.16 -4.82 -0.07
C GLY A 29 -12.12 -5.01 -1.24
N LEU A 30 -12.92 -3.99 -1.58
CA LEU A 30 -13.75 -4.02 -2.79
C LEU A 30 -12.91 -3.94 -4.07
N LEU A 31 -11.84 -3.15 -4.07
CA LEU A 31 -11.01 -2.97 -5.26
C LEU A 31 -10.34 -4.28 -5.70
N VAL A 32 -9.90 -5.11 -4.74
CA VAL A 32 -9.31 -6.42 -5.04
C VAL A 32 -10.32 -7.46 -5.51
N THR A 33 -11.62 -7.24 -5.36
CA THR A 33 -12.65 -8.17 -5.85
C THR A 33 -13.16 -7.80 -7.25
N ILE A 34 -13.01 -6.53 -7.65
CA ILE A 34 -13.47 -6.03 -8.97
C ILE A 34 -12.36 -5.91 -10.01
N SER A 35 -11.08 -5.89 -9.61
CA SER A 35 -9.93 -5.75 -10.51
C SER A 35 -9.04 -7.00 -10.48
N SER A 36 -8.53 -7.41 -11.65
CA SER A 36 -7.62 -8.55 -11.77
C SER A 36 -6.22 -8.27 -11.21
N ASP A 37 -5.77 -7.03 -11.29
CA ASP A 37 -4.38 -6.66 -11.03
C ASP A 37 -4.19 -6.05 -9.64
N ALA A 38 -5.22 -5.37 -9.13
CA ALA A 38 -5.21 -4.76 -7.81
C ALA A 38 -4.85 -5.75 -6.67
N PRO A 39 -5.33 -7.01 -6.68
CA PRO A 39 -4.95 -8.01 -5.70
C PRO A 39 -3.44 -8.18 -5.53
N TYR A 40 -2.66 -8.23 -6.62
CA TYR A 40 -1.21 -8.41 -6.56
C TYR A 40 -0.53 -7.27 -5.79
N ILE A 41 -0.95 -6.05 -6.07
CA ILE A 41 -0.39 -4.85 -5.46
C ILE A 41 -0.83 -4.74 -4.00
N PHE A 42 -2.12 -4.85 -3.69
CA PHE A 42 -2.62 -4.62 -2.34
C PHE A 42 -2.34 -5.77 -1.38
N PHE A 43 -2.42 -7.03 -1.82
CA PHE A 43 -1.92 -8.15 -1.01
C PHE A 43 -0.39 -8.09 -0.88
N GLY A 44 0.32 -7.66 -1.93
CA GLY A 44 1.75 -7.42 -1.89
C GLY A 44 2.15 -6.42 -0.82
N ILE A 45 1.52 -5.24 -0.82
CA ILE A 45 1.70 -4.20 0.20
C ILE A 45 1.35 -4.75 1.59
N PHE A 46 0.18 -5.37 1.74
CA PHE A 46 -0.30 -5.87 3.04
C PHE A 46 0.65 -6.92 3.64
N ILE A 47 1.08 -7.91 2.85
CA ILE A 47 2.00 -8.95 3.31
C ILE A 47 3.39 -8.35 3.55
N GLY A 48 3.87 -7.46 2.66
CA GLY A 48 5.17 -6.81 2.80
C GLY A 48 5.28 -5.98 4.09
N THR A 49 4.25 -5.18 4.40
CA THR A 49 4.22 -4.38 5.64
C THR A 49 4.02 -5.25 6.89
N LEU A 50 3.25 -6.34 6.78
CA LEU A 50 3.11 -7.33 7.85
C LEU A 50 4.46 -8.01 8.17
N LEU A 51 5.22 -8.40 7.14
CA LEU A 51 6.56 -8.97 7.30
C LEU A 51 7.57 -7.97 7.87
N ALA A 52 7.41 -6.68 7.55
CA ALA A 52 8.22 -5.61 8.12
C ALA A 52 7.85 -5.27 9.57
N GLY A 53 6.76 -5.85 10.11
CA GLY A 53 6.34 -5.63 11.50
C GLY A 53 5.67 -4.28 11.74
N LYS A 54 5.13 -3.63 10.71
CA LYS A 54 4.54 -2.28 10.79
C LYS A 54 3.06 -2.23 11.15
N ILE A 55 2.44 -3.39 11.40
CA ILE A 55 1.06 -3.44 11.91
C ILE A 55 1.14 -3.34 13.43
N ASP A 56 1.41 -2.13 13.93
CA ASP A 56 1.64 -1.86 15.35
C ASP A 56 0.49 -1.09 16.02
N ASN A 57 -0.40 -0.48 15.24
CA ASN A 57 -1.54 0.29 15.74
C ASN A 57 -2.91 -0.35 15.44
N LEU A 58 -3.90 -0.04 16.28
CA LEU A 58 -5.30 -0.48 16.15
C LEU A 58 -5.92 -0.06 14.80
N ASN A 59 -5.53 1.12 14.28
CA ASN A 59 -6.02 1.60 13.00
C ASN A 59 -5.50 0.75 11.83
N HIS A 60 -4.22 0.36 11.84
CA HIS A 60 -3.65 -0.56 10.85
C HIS A 60 -4.31 -1.93 10.93
N PHE A 61 -4.54 -2.42 12.15
CA PHE A 61 -5.24 -3.69 12.36
C PHE A 61 -6.67 -3.64 11.83
N LEU A 62 -7.44 -2.58 12.12
CA LEU A 62 -8.81 -2.41 11.63
C LEU A 62 -8.87 -2.33 10.10
N ALA A 63 -7.99 -1.54 9.49
CA ALA A 63 -7.92 -1.41 8.03
C ALA A 63 -7.56 -2.76 7.37
N GLY A 64 -6.55 -3.46 7.91
CA GLY A 64 -6.13 -4.77 7.41
C GLY A 64 -7.18 -5.86 7.60
N ALA A 65 -7.80 -5.93 8.78
CA ALA A 65 -8.84 -6.91 9.09
C ALA A 65 -10.07 -6.73 8.19
N LEU A 66 -10.49 -5.48 7.97
CA LEU A 66 -11.62 -5.18 7.10
C LEU A 66 -11.29 -5.43 5.62
N PHE A 67 -10.08 -5.09 5.18
CA PHE A 67 -9.57 -5.46 3.86
C PHE A 67 -9.67 -6.98 3.62
N LEU A 68 -9.14 -7.78 4.55
CA LEU A 68 -9.21 -9.25 4.46
C LEU A 68 -10.64 -9.76 4.49
N LEU A 69 -11.49 -9.22 5.38
CA LEU A 69 -12.89 -9.63 5.47
C LEU A 69 -13.63 -9.42 4.16
N VAL A 70 -13.51 -8.24 3.55
CA VAL A 70 -14.17 -7.92 2.28
C VAL A 70 -13.60 -8.76 1.14
N ALA A 71 -12.28 -8.95 1.10
CA ALA A 71 -11.64 -9.80 0.09
C ALA A 71 -12.08 -11.27 0.19
N LEU A 72 -12.22 -11.80 1.41
CA LEU A 72 -12.71 -13.17 1.65
C LEU A 72 -14.17 -13.33 1.24
N LEU A 73 -15.02 -12.34 1.54
CA LEU A 73 -16.44 -12.37 1.17
C LEU A 73 -16.66 -12.20 -0.33
N GLY A 74 -15.84 -11.41 -1.02
CA GLY A 74 -15.90 -11.23 -2.47
C GLY A 74 -15.25 -12.36 -3.27
N GLY A 75 -14.55 -13.28 -2.61
CA GLY A 75 -13.81 -14.37 -3.23
C GLY A 75 -12.35 -14.03 -3.46
N LEU A 76 -11.46 -14.91 -3.01
CA LEU A 76 -10.02 -14.72 -3.19
C LEU A 76 -9.63 -15.01 -4.65
N PRO A 77 -9.00 -14.04 -5.34
CA PRO A 77 -8.48 -14.28 -6.68
C PRO A 77 -7.34 -15.29 -6.63
N VAL A 78 -7.23 -16.13 -7.67
CA VAL A 78 -6.07 -17.00 -7.86
C VAL A 78 -4.92 -16.13 -8.36
N LEU A 79 -3.91 -15.95 -7.51
CA LEU A 79 -2.75 -15.09 -7.80
C LEU A 79 -1.57 -15.91 -8.28
N GLU A 80 -0.96 -15.44 -9.37
CA GLU A 80 0.31 -15.94 -9.86
C GLU A 80 1.44 -15.60 -8.84
N PRO A 81 2.18 -16.61 -8.32
CA PRO A 81 3.11 -16.40 -7.22
C PRO A 81 4.25 -15.42 -7.51
N VAL A 82 4.83 -15.41 -8.71
CA VAL A 82 5.99 -14.57 -9.06
C VAL A 82 5.62 -13.10 -8.98
N THR A 83 4.51 -12.71 -9.60
CA THR A 83 3.99 -11.33 -9.59
C THR A 83 3.71 -10.89 -8.15
N LEU A 84 3.07 -11.73 -7.35
CA LEU A 84 2.81 -11.43 -5.93
C LEU A 84 4.10 -11.29 -5.14
N ILE A 85 5.06 -12.21 -5.28
CA ILE A 85 6.34 -12.18 -4.57
C ILE A 85 7.11 -10.91 -4.88
N VAL A 86 7.12 -10.45 -6.13
CA VAL A 86 7.80 -9.19 -6.50
C VAL A 86 7.15 -8.00 -5.80
N CYS A 87 5.81 -7.93 -5.74
CA CYS A 87 5.11 -6.88 -4.99
C CYS A 87 5.37 -6.96 -3.47
N VAL A 88 5.37 -8.16 -2.89
CA VAL A 88 5.68 -8.37 -1.46
C VAL A 88 7.09 -7.91 -1.13
N LEU A 89 8.08 -8.35 -1.92
CA LEU A 89 9.48 -7.97 -1.73
C LEU A 89 9.68 -6.48 -1.91
N GLY A 90 9.05 -5.87 -2.92
CA GLY A 90 9.12 -4.43 -3.15
C GLY A 90 8.63 -3.64 -1.93
N ALA A 91 7.42 -3.98 -1.44
CA ALA A 91 6.85 -3.33 -0.26
C ALA A 91 7.67 -3.58 1.02
N PHE A 92 8.15 -4.81 1.22
CA PHE A 92 8.98 -5.17 2.37
C PHE A 92 10.32 -4.41 2.37
N ILE A 93 11.01 -4.35 1.23
CA ILE A 93 12.29 -3.65 1.10
C ILE A 93 12.09 -2.14 1.30
N ASP A 94 11.02 -1.56 0.76
CA ASP A 94 10.72 -0.15 1.00
C ASP A 94 10.54 0.14 2.49
N GLU A 95 9.81 -0.71 3.20
CA GLU A 95 9.53 -0.50 4.62
C GLU A 95 10.77 -0.71 5.51
N VAL A 96 11.49 -1.81 5.31
CA VAL A 96 12.74 -2.09 6.05
C VAL A 96 13.84 -1.09 5.68
N GLY A 97 13.93 -0.72 4.40
CA GLY A 97 14.87 0.27 3.90
C GLY A 97 14.63 1.65 4.52
N HIS A 98 13.36 2.03 4.71
CA HIS A 98 13.00 3.28 5.36
C HIS A 98 13.51 3.33 6.81
N ASP A 99 13.28 2.27 7.59
CA ASP A 99 13.74 2.20 8.98
C ASP A 99 15.26 2.18 9.11
N LEU A 100 15.96 1.41 8.27
CA LEU A 100 17.42 1.31 8.28
C LEU A 100 18.12 2.59 7.81
N CYS A 101 17.49 3.34 6.90
CA CYS A 101 18.09 4.54 6.30
C CYS A 101 17.55 5.84 6.89
N LYS A 102 16.77 5.81 7.97
CA LYS A 102 16.12 6.98 8.57
C LYS A 102 17.07 8.17 8.79
N ASP A 103 18.31 7.89 9.18
CA ASP A 103 19.34 8.91 9.46
C ASP A 103 20.16 9.36 8.23
N LYS A 104 19.97 8.72 7.06
CA LYS A 104 20.78 8.95 5.86
C LYS A 104 20.19 9.95 4.86
N GLY A 105 19.23 10.76 5.28
CA GLY A 105 18.72 11.95 4.59
C GLY A 105 18.12 11.74 3.20
N TYR A 106 18.95 11.56 2.17
CA TYR A 106 18.50 11.33 0.79
C TYR A 106 18.04 9.88 0.56
N LEU A 107 18.71 8.91 1.19
CA LEU A 107 18.34 7.50 1.04
C LEU A 107 17.02 7.17 1.75
N SER A 108 16.73 7.80 2.90
CA SER A 108 15.43 7.61 3.57
C SER A 108 14.26 8.04 2.70
N ARG A 109 14.41 9.14 1.92
CA ARG A 109 13.36 9.59 1.01
C ARG A 109 13.03 8.56 -0.07
N ILE A 110 14.03 7.87 -0.61
CA ILE A 110 13.80 6.83 -1.65
C ILE A 110 12.84 5.76 -1.14
N PHE A 111 13.04 5.33 0.09
CA PHE A 111 12.22 4.31 0.74
C PHE A 111 10.90 4.87 1.29
N GLU A 112 10.89 6.13 1.76
CA GLU A 112 9.68 6.84 2.21
C GLU A 112 8.64 6.96 1.08
N TYR A 113 9.09 7.19 -0.16
CA TYR A 113 8.24 7.28 -1.35
C TYR A 113 8.01 5.94 -2.05
N ARG A 114 8.31 4.81 -1.40
CA ARG A 114 8.11 3.45 -1.92
C ARG A 114 8.62 3.24 -3.34
N LEU A 115 9.82 3.76 -3.62
CA LEU A 115 10.38 3.72 -4.97
C LEU A 115 10.67 2.29 -5.43
N ILE A 116 11.00 1.35 -4.53
CA ILE A 116 11.29 -0.03 -4.92
C ILE A 116 10.03 -0.73 -5.42
N LEU A 117 8.89 -0.56 -4.74
CA LEU A 117 7.60 -1.09 -5.19
C LEU A 117 7.17 -0.46 -6.52
N LYS A 118 7.33 0.85 -6.69
CA LYS A 118 7.06 1.55 -7.97
C LYS A 118 7.88 0.96 -9.11
N MET A 119 9.17 0.72 -8.90
CA MET A 119 10.04 0.08 -9.89
C MET A 119 9.66 -1.38 -10.14
N GLY A 120 9.29 -2.13 -9.09
CA GLY A 120 8.81 -3.50 -9.22
C GLY A 120 7.56 -3.61 -10.10
N ILE A 121 6.58 -2.72 -9.90
CA ILE A 121 5.36 -2.67 -10.71
C ILE A 121 5.67 -2.24 -12.15
N LEU A 122 6.59 -1.29 -12.36
CA LEU A 122 7.04 -0.91 -13.71
C LEU A 122 7.66 -2.09 -14.46
N VAL A 123 8.52 -2.86 -13.78
CA VAL A 123 9.14 -4.05 -14.34
C VAL A 123 8.08 -5.12 -14.65
N LEU A 124 7.14 -5.37 -13.74
CA LEU A 124 6.02 -6.29 -13.94
C LEU A 124 5.04 -5.85 -15.04
N ALA A 125 5.01 -4.57 -15.38
CA ALA A 125 4.21 -4.07 -16.51
C ALA A 125 4.88 -4.27 -17.87
N ILE A 126 6.21 -4.43 -17.91
CA ILE A 126 6.99 -4.57 -19.14
C ILE A 126 7.36 -6.03 -19.42
N ILE A 127 7.81 -6.78 -18.40
CA ILE A 127 8.31 -8.16 -18.52
C ILE A 127 7.33 -9.11 -19.22
N PRO A 128 6.01 -9.10 -18.95
CA PRO A 128 5.06 -10.00 -19.61
C PRO A 128 5.06 -9.90 -21.14
N HIS A 129 5.47 -8.74 -21.69
CA HIS A 129 5.58 -8.54 -23.13
C HIS A 129 6.74 -9.35 -23.74
N PHE A 130 7.74 -9.72 -22.94
CA PHE A 130 8.92 -10.49 -23.35
C PHE A 130 8.88 -11.94 -22.85
N ILE A 131 8.23 -12.21 -21.72
CA ILE A 131 8.16 -13.53 -21.08
C ILE A 131 6.70 -13.90 -20.84
N SER A 132 6.14 -14.74 -21.72
CA SER A 132 4.72 -15.09 -21.74
C SER A 132 4.22 -15.95 -20.56
N TRP A 133 5.13 -16.49 -19.73
CA TRP A 133 4.77 -17.30 -18.56
C TRP A 133 4.53 -16.46 -17.30
N ILE A 134 4.87 -15.17 -17.33
CA ILE A 134 4.63 -14.23 -16.23
C ILE A 134 3.37 -13.44 -16.58
N HIS A 135 2.34 -13.51 -15.72
CA HIS A 135 1.13 -12.71 -15.89
C HIS A 135 1.44 -11.21 -15.80
N GLY A 136 2.22 -10.85 -14.77
CA GLY A 136 2.59 -9.47 -14.46
C GLY A 136 1.38 -8.58 -14.21
N ILE A 137 1.52 -7.30 -14.53
CA ILE A 137 0.52 -6.27 -14.25
C ILE A 137 0.21 -5.50 -15.54
N GLY A 138 -1.06 -5.18 -15.80
CA GLY A 138 -1.44 -4.37 -16.94
C GLY A 138 -0.87 -2.94 -16.85
N TRP A 139 -0.53 -2.33 -18.00
CA TRP A 139 0.03 -0.98 -18.03
C TRP A 139 -0.91 0.08 -17.41
N TYR A 140 -2.23 -0.10 -17.53
CA TYR A 140 -3.23 0.78 -16.91
C TYR A 140 -3.16 0.72 -15.37
N SER A 141 -2.87 -0.44 -14.81
CA SER A 141 -2.76 -0.66 -13.37
C SER A 141 -1.55 0.07 -12.77
N LEU A 142 -0.48 0.27 -13.54
CA LEU A 142 0.62 1.16 -13.17
C LEU A 142 0.17 2.61 -13.02
N ILE A 143 -0.67 3.11 -13.93
CA ILE A 143 -1.19 4.48 -13.85
C ILE A 143 -2.10 4.62 -12.62
N PHE A 144 -3.00 3.66 -12.39
CA PHE A 144 -3.85 3.69 -11.20
C PHE A 144 -3.03 3.61 -9.90
N PHE A 145 -1.97 2.81 -9.88
CA PHE A 145 -1.06 2.75 -8.75
C PHE A 145 -0.35 4.08 -8.51
N LEU A 146 0.15 4.74 -9.56
CA LEU A 146 0.77 6.06 -9.44
C LEU A 146 -0.23 7.13 -8.97
N LEU A 147 -1.49 7.07 -9.41
CA LEU A 147 -2.54 7.96 -8.92
C LEU A 147 -2.87 7.70 -7.45
N PHE A 148 -2.89 6.43 -7.03
CA PHE A 148 -3.05 6.04 -5.63
C PHE A 148 -1.92 6.60 -4.76
N GLU A 149 -0.67 6.44 -5.19
CA GLU A 149 0.52 6.98 -4.50
C GLU A 149 0.50 8.51 -4.45
N LEU A 150 0.16 9.17 -5.56
CA LEU A 150 0.00 10.63 -5.60
C LEU A 150 -1.07 11.10 -4.60
N SER A 151 -2.19 10.39 -4.51
CA SER A 151 -3.24 10.70 -3.54
C SER A 151 -2.74 10.53 -2.10
N TYR A 152 -1.97 9.47 -1.84
CA TYR A 152 -1.36 9.19 -0.55
C TYR A 152 -0.37 10.29 -0.13
N GLU A 153 0.52 10.70 -1.04
CA GLU A 153 1.48 11.78 -0.82
C GLU A 153 0.78 13.13 -0.62
N PHE A 154 -0.24 13.42 -1.42
CA PHE A 154 -1.03 14.64 -1.31
C PHE A 154 -1.72 14.75 0.05
N THR A 155 -2.30 13.66 0.56
CA THR A 155 -2.87 13.63 1.92
C THR A 155 -1.84 13.99 2.97
N GLY A 156 -0.63 13.43 2.90
CA GLY A 156 0.41 13.73 3.90
C GLY A 156 0.99 15.13 3.81
N TRP A 157 0.99 15.74 2.62
CA TRP A 157 1.33 17.16 2.47
C TRP A 157 0.24 18.05 3.05
N PHE A 158 -1.03 17.72 2.77
CA PHE A 158 -2.21 18.44 3.27
C PHE A 158 -2.27 18.40 4.80
N ASP A 159 -2.05 17.24 5.39
CA ASP A 159 -2.07 17.04 6.85
C ASP A 159 -1.04 17.93 7.57
N LYS A 160 0.22 17.89 7.12
CA LYS A 160 1.31 18.74 7.64
C LYS A 160 1.02 20.25 7.58
N HIS A 161 0.19 20.71 6.63
CA HIS A 161 -0.11 22.14 6.45
C HIS A 161 -1.44 22.57 7.05
N LEU A 162 -2.42 21.67 7.23
CA LEU A 162 -3.73 22.01 7.78
C LEU A 162 -3.90 21.64 9.25
N ILE A 163 -3.39 20.49 9.67
CA ILE A 163 -3.61 19.98 11.03
C ILE A 163 -2.56 20.53 12.00
N GLY A 164 -1.33 20.80 11.53
CA GLY A 164 -0.29 21.47 12.34
C GLY A 164 -0.61 22.91 12.78
N TYR A 165 -1.77 23.47 12.40
CA TYR A 165 -2.27 24.79 12.81
C TYR A 165 -3.55 24.74 13.68
N LEU A 166 -4.06 23.54 13.98
CA LEU A 166 -5.17 23.31 14.93
C LEU A 166 -4.64 22.86 16.30
#